data_AF-A0A2S8EQ70-F1
#
_entry.id   AF-A0A2S8EQ70-F1
#
_cell.length_a   1.000
_cell.length_b   1.000
_cell.length_c   1.000
_cell.angle_alpha   90.00
_cell.angle_beta   90.00
_cell.angle_gamma   90.00
#
_symmetry.space_group_name_H-M   'P 1'
#
loop_
_entity.id
_entity.type
_entity.pdbx_description
1 polymer ?
#
loop_
_entity_poly.entity_id
_entity_poly.type
_entity_poly.pdbx_seq_one_letter_code
_entity_poly.pdbx_strand_id
1 'polypeptide(L)'
;MKNYIQPGENITVTAEAAASSGDGVKVGTLFGIASGDAEIGDPLVLVTEGVFEMPKVATDDIAVGAAVYWRSSDGLVTTTATSNTKVGVAIMAAGNPSSAVRVRLNGTF
;
A
#
# COMPACT_ATOMS: atom_id res chain seq x y z
N MET A 1 -6.51 16.18 -23.48
CA MET A 1 -5.58 17.22 -22.99
C MET A 1 -4.19 16.85 -23.49
N LYS A 2 -3.37 17.79 -24.02
CA LYS A 2 -2.06 17.43 -24.61
C LYS A 2 -1.04 16.86 -23.63
N ASN A 3 -1.27 17.03 -22.31
CA ASN A 3 -0.39 16.56 -21.24
C ASN A 3 -1.01 15.44 -20.38
N TYR A 4 -2.19 14.94 -20.74
CA TYR A 4 -2.78 13.82 -20.01
C TYR A 4 -2.13 12.52 -20.50
N ILE A 5 -1.43 11.83 -19.59
CA ILE A 5 -0.76 10.56 -19.90
C ILE A 5 -1.69 9.39 -19.59
N GLN A 6 -2.14 9.25 -18.35
CA GLN A 6 -3.00 8.14 -17.91
C GLN A 6 -3.73 8.47 -16.60
N PRO A 7 -4.81 7.73 -16.26
CA PRO A 7 -5.37 7.76 -14.92
C PRO A 7 -4.31 7.25 -13.93
N GLY A 8 -4.07 7.99 -12.85
CA GLY A 8 -3.01 7.69 -11.88
C GLY A 8 -3.22 6.44 -11.03
N GLU A 9 -4.34 5.73 -11.23
CA GLU A 9 -4.72 4.51 -10.50
C GLU A 9 -3.71 3.38 -10.71
N ASN A 10 -3.26 3.17 -11.95
CA ASN A 10 -2.27 2.17 -12.30
C ASN A 10 -1.00 2.89 -12.76
N ILE A 11 0.10 2.71 -12.04
CA ILE A 11 1.41 3.30 -12.42
C ILE A 11 2.38 2.16 -12.69
N THR A 12 2.95 2.14 -13.89
CA THR A 12 4.03 1.20 -14.22
C THR A 12 5.35 1.76 -13.69
N VAL A 13 6.01 0.99 -12.83
CA VAL A 13 7.34 1.28 -12.29
C VAL A 13 8.27 0.11 -12.57
N THR A 14 9.58 0.34 -12.50
CA THR A 14 10.55 -0.75 -12.48
C THR A 14 10.63 -1.32 -11.08
N ALA A 15 10.47 -2.63 -10.94
CA ALA A 15 10.53 -3.30 -9.64
C ALA A 15 11.96 -3.24 -9.06
N GLU A 16 12.13 -2.60 -7.90
CA GLU A 16 13.40 -2.57 -7.16
C GLU A 16 13.64 -3.85 -6.33
N ALA A 17 12.56 -4.60 -6.08
CA ALA A 17 12.54 -5.88 -5.38
C ALA A 17 11.52 -6.80 -6.07
N ALA A 18 11.70 -8.12 -5.95
CA ALA A 18 10.69 -9.07 -6.41
C ALA A 18 9.39 -8.84 -5.62
N ALA A 19 8.28 -8.69 -6.33
CA ALA A 19 6.96 -8.46 -5.76
C ALA A 19 5.97 -9.42 -6.38
N SER A 20 5.06 -9.96 -5.56
CA SER A 20 3.97 -10.82 -6.02
C SER A 20 2.69 -10.02 -6.13
N SER A 21 1.72 -10.54 -6.90
CA SER A 21 0.38 -9.93 -6.96
C SER A 21 -0.23 -9.78 -5.56
N GLY A 22 -0.68 -8.57 -5.22
CA GLY A 22 -1.23 -8.23 -3.91
C GLY A 22 -0.23 -7.66 -2.91
N ASP A 23 1.08 -7.69 -3.21
CA ASP A 23 2.09 -7.14 -2.31
C ASP A 23 2.09 -5.61 -2.32
N GLY A 24 2.29 -5.02 -1.14
CA GLY A 24 2.51 -3.59 -0.98
C GLY A 24 3.91 -3.21 -1.43
N VAL A 25 4.02 -2.40 -2.46
CA VAL A 25 5.30 -1.93 -2.99
C VAL A 25 5.41 -0.43 -2.79
N LYS A 26 6.54 -0.02 -2.21
CA LYS A 26 6.88 1.38 -1.97
C LYS A 26 8.11 1.74 -2.82
N VAL A 27 7.95 2.68 -3.73
CA VAL A 27 9.04 3.26 -4.53
C VAL A 27 9.18 4.73 -4.14
N GLY A 28 10.17 5.06 -3.31
CA GLY A 28 10.32 6.41 -2.75
C GLY A 28 9.12 6.80 -1.88
N THR A 29 8.34 7.80 -2.31
CA THR A 29 7.06 8.21 -1.67
C THR A 29 5.83 7.61 -2.36
N LEU A 30 5.99 7.01 -3.54
CA LEU A 30 4.93 6.32 -4.24
C LEU A 30 4.67 4.98 -3.56
N PHE A 31 3.41 4.72 -3.23
CA PHE A 31 2.96 3.45 -2.70
C PHE A 31 1.80 2.91 -3.52
N GLY A 32 1.83 1.62 -3.80
CA GLY A 32 0.71 0.93 -4.44
C GLY A 32 0.79 -0.58 -4.20
N ILE A 33 -0.26 -1.27 -4.63
CA ILE A 33 -0.34 -2.73 -4.60
C ILE A 33 0.10 -3.29 -5.95
N ALA A 34 0.98 -4.27 -5.94
CA ALA A 34 1.39 -4.99 -7.14
C ALA A 34 0.19 -5.69 -7.78
N SER A 35 -0.11 -5.34 -9.04
CA SER A 35 -1.20 -5.99 -9.79
C SER A 35 -0.83 -7.41 -10.26
N GLY A 36 0.46 -7.73 -10.33
CA GLY A 36 0.99 -8.99 -10.83
C GLY A 36 2.36 -9.27 -10.27
N ASP A 37 2.90 -10.44 -10.59
CA ASP A 37 4.24 -10.84 -10.18
C ASP A 37 5.30 -10.17 -11.06
N ALA A 38 6.36 -9.66 -10.46
CA ALA A 38 7.49 -9.06 -11.17
C ALA A 38 8.81 -9.39 -10.45
N GLU A 39 9.85 -9.71 -11.22
CA GLU A 39 11.21 -9.84 -10.70
C GLU A 39 11.92 -8.48 -10.68
N ILE A 40 13.09 -8.44 -10.05
CA ILE A 40 13.90 -7.20 -9.98
C ILE A 40 14.26 -6.76 -11.40
N GLY A 41 13.93 -5.51 -11.73
CA GLY A 41 14.20 -4.92 -13.04
C GLY A 41 13.05 -5.05 -14.04
N ASP A 42 12.02 -5.83 -13.74
CA ASP A 42 10.85 -5.96 -14.61
C ASP A 42 9.86 -4.79 -14.45
N PRO A 43 9.04 -4.50 -15.49
CA PRO A 43 7.95 -3.55 -15.37
C PRO A 43 6.84 -4.11 -14.48
N LEU A 44 6.60 -3.46 -13.35
CA LEU A 44 5.54 -3.76 -12.39
C LEU A 44 4.46 -2.69 -12.41
N VAL A 45 3.20 -3.11 -12.53
CA VAL A 45 2.04 -2.22 -12.43
C VAL A 45 1.60 -2.14 -10.98
N LEU A 46 1.66 -0.93 -10.41
CA LEU A 46 1.17 -0.62 -9.06
C LEU A 46 -0.20 0.04 -9.11
N VAL A 47 -1.12 -0.50 -8.31
CA VAL A 47 -2.43 0.10 -8.08
C VAL A 47 -2.34 1.03 -6.87
N THR A 48 -2.41 2.34 -7.10
CA THR A 48 -2.16 3.40 -6.09
C THR A 48 -3.46 3.94 -5.47
N GLU A 49 -4.60 3.66 -6.09
CA GLU A 49 -5.92 4.09 -5.64
C GLU A 49 -6.85 2.86 -5.51
N GLY A 50 -7.73 2.89 -4.51
CA GLY A 50 -8.69 1.81 -4.25
C GLY A 50 -8.69 1.37 -2.79
N VAL A 51 -9.43 0.30 -2.51
CA VAL A 51 -9.51 -0.34 -1.20
C VAL A 51 -8.89 -1.71 -1.29
N PHE A 52 -7.86 -1.94 -0.49
CA PHE A 52 -7.13 -3.21 -0.46
C PHE A 52 -7.15 -3.81 0.94
N GLU A 53 -7.20 -5.13 1.00
CA GLU A 53 -6.96 -5.87 2.24
C GLU A 53 -5.45 -6.04 2.40
N MET A 54 -4.91 -5.45 3.48
CA MET A 54 -3.48 -5.42 3.73
C MET A 54 -3.16 -6.10 5.06
N PRO A 55 -2.02 -6.82 5.14
CA PRO A 55 -1.61 -7.45 6.38
C PRO A 55 -1.22 -6.39 7.41
N LYS A 56 -1.72 -6.49 8.64
CA LYS A 56 -1.42 -5.56 9.74
C LYS A 56 -0.64 -6.23 10.86
N VAL A 57 0.02 -5.40 11.67
CA VAL A 57 0.56 -5.85 12.95
C VAL A 57 -0.60 -6.37 13.82
N ALA A 58 -0.55 -7.63 14.22
CA ALA A 58 -1.68 -8.31 14.84
C ALA A 58 -2.21 -7.62 16.11
N THR A 59 -1.30 -6.99 16.85
CA THR A 59 -1.55 -6.26 18.10
C THR A 59 -2.15 -4.88 17.91
N ASP A 60 -2.05 -4.29 16.71
CA ASP A 60 -2.56 -2.94 16.47
C ASP A 60 -4.08 -2.96 16.36
N ASP A 61 -4.74 -2.16 17.18
CA ASP A 61 -6.18 -1.90 17.07
C ASP A 61 -6.41 -0.71 16.14
N ILE A 62 -6.99 -0.99 14.97
CA ILE A 62 -7.19 0.01 13.91
C ILE A 62 -8.68 0.30 13.80
N ALA A 63 -9.07 1.52 14.21
CA ALA A 63 -10.44 1.99 14.04
C ALA A 63 -10.74 2.39 12.59
N VAL A 64 -12.02 2.39 12.22
CA VAL A 64 -12.48 3.01 10.95
C VAL A 64 -12.05 4.48 10.92
N GLY A 65 -11.49 4.94 9.81
CA GLY A 65 -10.99 6.30 9.65
C GLY A 65 -9.58 6.53 10.21
N ALA A 66 -8.95 5.54 10.84
CA ALA A 66 -7.59 5.67 11.34
C ALA A 66 -6.58 5.80 10.19
N ALA A 67 -5.56 6.65 10.37
CA ALA A 67 -4.45 6.73 9.44
C ALA A 67 -3.64 5.44 9.48
N VAL A 68 -3.38 4.88 8.30
CA VAL A 68 -2.64 3.64 8.14
C VAL A 68 -1.28 3.94 7.52
N TYR A 69 -0.25 3.35 8.10
CA TYR A 69 1.14 3.54 7.74
C TYR A 69 1.76 2.22 7.31
N TRP A 70 2.50 2.23 6.21
CA TRP A 70 3.26 1.10 5.71
C TRP A 70 4.62 1.00 6.38
N ARG A 71 4.93 -0.19 6.88
CA ARG A 71 6.22 -0.56 7.43
C ARG A 71 7.00 -1.37 6.39
N SER A 72 8.00 -0.74 5.78
CA SER A 72 8.85 -1.38 4.77
C SER A 72 9.74 -2.50 5.34
N SER A 73 9.91 -2.59 6.67
CA SER A 73 10.75 -3.58 7.33
C SER A 73 10.18 -5.00 7.28
N ASP A 74 8.87 -5.11 7.37
CA ASP A 74 8.11 -6.35 7.62
C ASP A 74 6.94 -6.51 6.64
N GLY A 75 6.69 -5.53 5.76
CA GLY A 75 5.61 -5.60 4.77
C GLY A 75 4.22 -5.53 5.41
N LEU A 76 4.13 -4.89 6.58
CA LEU A 76 2.90 -4.79 7.35
C LEU A 76 2.41 -3.35 7.44
N VAL A 77 1.11 -3.18 7.66
CA VAL A 77 0.55 -1.89 8.05
C VAL A 77 0.42 -1.73 9.57
N THR A 78 0.59 -0.50 10.03
CA THR A 78 0.51 -0.08 11.44
C THR A 78 -0.20 1.26 11.56
N THR A 79 -0.59 1.63 12.77
CA THR A 79 -1.03 3.00 13.12
C THR A 79 0.12 3.91 13.54
N THR A 80 1.33 3.36 13.72
CA THR A 80 2.51 4.12 14.13
C THR A 80 3.04 4.99 12.99
N ALA A 81 3.00 6.31 13.16
CA ALA A 81 3.50 7.25 12.16
C ALA A 81 5.04 7.32 12.07
N THR A 82 5.73 7.21 13.21
CA THR A 82 7.19 7.42 13.28
C THR A 82 7.92 6.41 12.40
N SER A 83 8.76 6.90 11.49
CA SER A 83 9.56 6.12 10.55
C SER A 83 8.77 5.29 9.52
N ASN A 84 7.45 5.43 9.48
CA ASN A 84 6.58 4.70 8.54
C ASN A 84 5.92 5.66 7.57
N THR A 85 5.65 5.19 6.37
CA THR A 85 5.02 6.03 5.33
C THR A 85 3.52 5.91 5.46
N LYS A 86 2.82 7.04 5.61
CA LYS A 86 1.36 7.02 5.53
C LYS A 86 0.99 6.47 4.16
N VAL A 87 0.04 5.55 4.08
CA VAL A 87 -0.38 4.94 2.80
C VAL A 87 -1.88 5.08 2.54
N GLY A 88 -2.66 5.26 3.60
CA GLY A 88 -4.10 5.29 3.46
C GLY A 88 -4.85 5.53 4.75
N VAL A 89 -6.13 5.21 4.68
CA VAL A 89 -7.09 5.28 5.79
C VAL A 89 -7.83 3.96 5.90
N ALA A 90 -7.98 3.44 7.11
CA ALA A 90 -8.74 2.21 7.33
C ALA A 90 -10.23 2.47 7.08
N ILE A 91 -10.88 1.61 6.29
CA ILE A 91 -12.32 1.71 6.02
C ILE A 91 -13.16 0.76 6.90
N MET A 92 -12.50 -0.15 7.61
CA MET A 92 -13.12 -1.13 8.50
C MET A 92 -12.31 -1.23 9.79
N ALA A 93 -12.99 -1.41 10.92
CA ALA A 93 -12.32 -1.64 12.19
C ALA A 93 -11.64 -3.01 12.17
N ALA A 94 -10.37 -3.06 12.56
CA ALA A 94 -9.60 -4.28 12.68
C ALA A 94 -8.98 -4.33 14.07
N GLY A 95 -9.69 -5.01 14.98
CA GLY A 95 -9.31 -5.14 16.38
C GLY A 95 -8.06 -6.00 16.62
N ASN A 96 -7.62 -6.01 17.86
CA ASN A 96 -6.63 -6.96 18.35
C ASN A 96 -7.35 -8.25 18.85
N PRO A 97 -7.01 -9.46 18.39
CA PRO A 97 -6.05 -9.78 17.32
C PRO A 97 -6.71 -9.83 15.94
N SER A 98 -6.08 -9.24 14.92
CA SER A 98 -6.44 -9.44 13.52
C SER A 98 -5.20 -9.30 12.65
N SER A 99 -5.04 -10.17 11.65
CA SER A 99 -3.91 -10.19 10.73
C SER A 99 -4.09 -9.26 9.52
N ALA A 100 -5.28 -8.71 9.29
CA ALA A 100 -5.57 -7.90 8.12
C ALA A 100 -6.46 -6.70 8.43
N VAL A 101 -6.36 -5.67 7.58
CA VAL A 101 -7.21 -4.48 7.60
C VAL A 101 -7.49 -4.01 6.18
N ARG A 102 -8.68 -3.47 5.95
CA ARG A 102 -9.06 -2.88 4.66
C ARG A 102 -8.68 -1.40 4.65
N VAL A 103 -7.81 -1.02 3.74
CA VAL A 103 -7.21 0.32 3.65
C VAL A 103 -7.59 0.94 2.32
N ARG A 104 -8.17 2.14 2.37
CA ARG A 104 -8.26 3.01 1.19
C ARG A 104 -6.92 3.70 0.99
N LEU A 105 -6.28 3.47 -0.15
CA LEU A 105 -5.04 4.15 -0.52
C LEU A 105 -5.29 5.62 -0.87
N ASN A 106 -4.34 6.49 -0.52
CA ASN A 106 -4.47 7.94 -0.73
C ASN A 106 -3.95 8.42 -2.10
N GLY A 107 -3.52 7.52 -3.00
CA GLY A 107 -3.06 7.87 -4.35
C GLY A 107 -1.65 8.48 -4.41
N THR A 108 -1.27 9.39 -3.50
CA THR A 108 0.09 9.97 -3.37
C THR A 108 0.22 10.91 -2.15
N PHE A 109 1.45 11.29 -1.76
CA PHE A 109 1.80 12.20 -0.64
C PHE A 109 2.74 13.32 -1.09
#